data_AF-A0A4U7BJ89-F1
#
_entry.id   AF-A0A4U7BJ89-F1
#
_cell.length_a   1.000
_cell.length_b   1.000
_cell.length_c   1.000
_cell.angle_alpha   90.00
_cell.angle_beta   90.00
_cell.angle_gamma   90.00
#
_symmetry.space_group_name_H-M   'P 1'
#
loop_
_entity.id
_entity.type
_entity.pdbx_description
1 polymer ?
#
loop_
_entity_poly.entity_id
_entity_poly.type
_entity_poly.pdbx_seq_one_letter_code
_entity_poly.pdbx_strand_id
1 'polypeptide(L)'
;MYVVFEGLDGVGKSTQIELLKPEFKNALFTLEPGATEFGKHIRTLLLNSEYSFDAKTELMLFLADRADHFERVLKPNSHKLIISDRSVISGIAYASVHFSLESLLFLNDFVLEDFFPKKAVFLQADEEVLRQRLVGKGLDKIEQRGFEYFMNIQENFKKTLLFLKEQKNLEFITLEACEDKLKLHKLIKEFIND
;
A
#
# COMPACT_ATOMS: atom_id res chain seq x y z
N MET A 1 -1.85 -13.68 -10.14
CA MET A 1 -0.82 -13.32 -9.13
C MET A 1 -1.07 -11.89 -8.67
N TYR A 2 -1.04 -11.63 -7.38
CA TYR A 2 -1.29 -10.29 -6.81
C TYR A 2 0.01 -9.69 -6.23
N VAL A 3 0.45 -8.57 -6.80
CA VAL A 3 1.65 -7.82 -6.40
C VAL A 3 1.26 -6.43 -5.92
N VAL A 4 1.89 -5.97 -4.83
CA VAL A 4 1.59 -4.67 -4.23
C VAL A 4 2.84 -3.82 -4.08
N PHE A 5 2.70 -2.52 -4.26
CA PHE A 5 3.73 -1.52 -4.05
C PHE A 5 3.44 -0.79 -2.73
N GLU A 6 4.39 -0.82 -1.81
CA GLU A 6 4.22 -0.32 -0.46
C GLU A 6 5.35 0.62 -0.08
N GLY A 7 5.09 1.47 0.92
CA GLY A 7 6.01 2.52 1.36
C GLY A 7 5.30 3.83 1.62
N LEU A 8 6.01 4.75 2.27
CA LEU A 8 5.53 6.10 2.55
C LEU A 8 5.24 6.88 1.25
N ASP A 9 4.52 7.99 1.37
CA ASP A 9 4.37 8.88 0.24
C ASP A 9 5.69 9.59 -0.08
N GLY A 10 5.94 9.83 -1.36
CA GLY A 10 7.24 10.37 -1.84
C GLY A 10 8.32 9.33 -2.14
N VAL A 11 8.16 8.05 -1.79
CA VAL A 11 9.16 6.99 -2.09
C VAL A 11 9.21 6.57 -3.57
N GLY A 12 8.25 7.02 -4.39
CA GLY A 12 8.28 6.79 -5.85
C GLY A 12 7.52 5.55 -6.35
N LYS A 13 6.57 5.01 -5.56
CA LYS A 13 5.69 3.89 -5.96
C LYS A 13 5.05 4.11 -7.32
N SER A 14 4.28 5.19 -7.47
CA SER A 14 3.55 5.48 -8.70
C SER A 14 4.49 5.66 -9.90
N THR A 15 5.68 6.23 -9.69
CA THR A 15 6.71 6.31 -10.73
C THR A 15 7.12 4.92 -11.25
N GLN A 16 7.37 3.97 -10.37
CA GLN A 16 7.73 2.60 -10.76
C GLN A 16 6.56 1.89 -11.42
N ILE A 17 5.33 2.06 -10.91
CA ILE A 17 4.13 1.49 -11.51
C ILE A 17 3.93 1.98 -12.95
N GLU A 18 4.09 3.28 -13.22
CA GLU A 18 3.96 3.82 -14.58
C GLU A 18 5.01 3.25 -15.55
N LEU A 19 6.24 2.97 -15.08
CA LEU A 19 7.28 2.33 -15.90
C LEU A 19 6.93 0.87 -16.23
N LEU A 20 6.19 0.19 -15.36
CA LEU A 20 5.81 -1.22 -15.54
C LEU A 20 4.64 -1.41 -16.49
N LYS A 21 3.73 -0.43 -16.61
CA LYS A 21 2.57 -0.49 -17.52
C LYS A 21 2.91 -0.91 -18.96
N PRO A 22 3.91 -0.32 -19.66
CA PRO A 22 4.23 -0.74 -21.02
C PRO A 22 4.83 -2.15 -21.11
N GLU A 23 5.38 -2.68 -20.02
CA GLU A 23 6.01 -4.01 -19.97
C GLU A 23 4.99 -5.11 -19.63
N PHE A 24 4.05 -4.81 -18.74
CA PHE A 24 3.01 -5.73 -18.27
C PHE A 24 1.64 -5.35 -18.84
N LYS A 25 1.52 -5.28 -20.18
CA LYS A 25 0.32 -4.77 -20.88
C LYS A 25 -0.99 -5.50 -20.55
N ASN A 26 -0.91 -6.77 -20.16
CA ASN A 26 -2.06 -7.60 -19.82
C ASN A 26 -2.37 -7.62 -18.31
N ALA A 27 -1.55 -6.96 -17.49
CA ALA A 27 -1.79 -6.85 -16.06
C ALA A 27 -2.92 -5.87 -15.75
N LEU A 28 -3.64 -6.16 -14.68
CA LEU A 28 -4.57 -5.21 -14.07
C LEU A 28 -3.78 -4.30 -13.13
N PHE A 29 -3.83 -2.99 -13.38
CA PHE A 29 -3.30 -1.99 -12.47
C PHE A 29 -4.43 -1.39 -11.64
N THR A 30 -4.25 -1.33 -10.32
CA THR A 30 -5.25 -0.80 -9.38
C THR A 30 -4.58 -0.06 -8.22
N LEU A 31 -5.35 0.44 -7.26
CA LEU A 31 -4.84 1.15 -6.09
C LEU A 31 -5.82 1.11 -4.91
N GLU A 32 -5.29 1.21 -3.69
CA GLU A 32 -6.08 1.41 -2.48
C GLU A 32 -5.64 2.66 -1.70
N PRO A 33 -6.57 3.41 -1.09
CA PRO A 33 -8.01 3.37 -1.32
C PRO A 33 -8.40 4.07 -2.63
N GLY A 34 -9.54 3.73 -3.23
CA GLY A 34 -10.13 4.54 -4.31
C GLY A 34 -10.17 3.95 -5.73
N ALA A 35 -9.97 2.65 -5.91
CA ALA A 35 -10.10 2.01 -7.23
C ALA A 35 -11.53 1.98 -7.80
N THR A 36 -12.56 2.03 -6.96
CA THR A 36 -13.98 1.99 -7.37
C THR A 36 -14.66 3.34 -7.17
N GLU A 37 -15.83 3.57 -7.76
CA GLU A 37 -16.61 4.81 -7.51
C GLU A 37 -16.93 4.99 -6.02
N PHE A 38 -17.33 3.91 -5.33
CA PHE A 38 -17.52 3.92 -3.89
C PHE A 38 -16.21 4.22 -3.15
N GLY A 39 -15.13 3.53 -3.52
CA GLY A 39 -13.81 3.75 -2.94
C GLY A 39 -13.31 5.18 -3.11
N LYS A 40 -13.61 5.86 -4.22
CA LYS A 40 -13.27 7.28 -4.42
C LYS A 40 -13.91 8.16 -3.37
N HIS A 41 -15.18 7.92 -3.03
CA HIS A 41 -15.86 8.64 -1.94
C HIS A 41 -15.22 8.35 -0.58
N ILE A 42 -14.87 7.08 -0.30
CA ILE A 42 -14.17 6.72 0.94
C ILE A 42 -12.79 7.39 1.01
N ARG A 43 -12.02 7.39 -0.08
CA ARG A 43 -10.73 8.09 -0.18
C ARG A 43 -10.88 9.58 0.10
N THR A 44 -11.90 10.23 -0.47
CA THR A 44 -12.18 11.65 -0.18
C THR A 44 -12.50 11.87 1.29
N LEU A 45 -13.31 11.00 1.91
CA LEU A 45 -13.62 11.09 3.33
C LEU A 45 -12.37 10.95 4.20
N LEU A 46 -11.52 9.96 3.92
CA LEU A 46 -10.29 9.70 4.68
C LEU A 46 -9.26 10.82 4.54
N LEU A 47 -8.99 11.28 3.32
CA LEU A 47 -7.85 12.15 3.04
C LEU A 47 -8.20 13.64 3.03
N ASN A 48 -9.43 14.00 2.65
CA ASN A 48 -9.81 15.38 2.28
C ASN A 48 -11.04 15.94 3.01
N SER A 49 -11.64 15.20 3.95
CA SER A 49 -12.81 15.70 4.69
C SER A 49 -12.42 16.74 5.76
N GLU A 50 -13.39 17.30 6.48
CA GLU A 50 -13.13 18.06 7.72
C GLU A 50 -13.26 17.18 8.97
N TYR A 51 -13.78 15.95 8.82
CA TYR A 51 -14.05 15.05 9.94
C TYR A 51 -12.78 14.50 10.57
N SER A 52 -12.71 14.50 11.90
CA SER A 52 -11.72 13.74 12.63
C SER A 52 -12.31 12.37 12.97
N PHE A 53 -11.63 11.30 12.56
CA PHE A 53 -12.03 9.94 12.87
C PHE A 53 -11.20 9.41 14.03
N ASP A 54 -11.82 8.67 14.94
CA ASP A 54 -11.05 7.83 15.84
C ASP A 54 -10.38 6.68 15.07
N ALA A 55 -9.39 6.03 15.69
CA ALA A 55 -8.62 4.98 15.05
C ALA A 55 -9.47 3.80 14.55
N LYS A 56 -10.56 3.48 15.26
CA LYS A 56 -11.45 2.38 14.85
C LYS A 56 -12.26 2.77 13.62
N THR A 57 -12.79 3.98 13.58
CA THR A 57 -13.58 4.50 12.45
C THR A 57 -12.70 4.63 11.21
N GLU A 58 -11.48 5.16 11.34
CA GLU A 58 -10.51 5.23 10.24
C GLU A 58 -10.19 3.83 9.67
N LEU A 59 -9.92 2.85 10.54
CA LEU A 59 -9.71 1.46 10.15
C LEU A 59 -10.93 0.87 9.42
N MET A 60 -12.14 1.07 9.93
CA MET A 60 -13.36 0.53 9.32
C MET A 60 -13.64 1.15 7.94
N LEU A 61 -13.32 2.43 7.73
CA LEU A 61 -13.43 3.07 6.42
C LEU A 61 -12.44 2.46 5.42
N PHE A 62 -11.18 2.25 5.81
CA PHE A 62 -10.21 1.55 4.95
C PHE A 62 -10.65 0.11 4.65
N LEU A 63 -11.22 -0.61 5.62
CA LEU A 63 -11.75 -1.96 5.39
C LEU A 63 -12.98 -1.95 4.46
N ALA A 64 -13.84 -0.93 4.55
CA ALA A 64 -14.99 -0.79 3.66
C ALA A 64 -14.57 -0.56 2.21
N ASP A 65 -13.59 0.33 1.96
CA ASP A 65 -13.00 0.51 0.63
C ASP A 65 -12.38 -0.81 0.11
N ARG A 66 -11.59 -1.50 0.95
CA ARG A 66 -10.96 -2.78 0.60
C ARG A 66 -11.98 -3.86 0.26
N ALA A 67 -13.08 -3.96 1.00
CA ALA A 67 -14.14 -4.93 0.72
C ALA A 67 -14.78 -4.70 -0.64
N ASP A 68 -15.09 -3.45 -0.97
CA ASP A 68 -15.65 -3.09 -2.28
C ASP A 68 -14.63 -3.31 -3.41
N HIS A 69 -13.37 -2.94 -3.18
CA HIS A 69 -12.28 -3.18 -4.12
C HIS A 69 -12.05 -4.68 -4.38
N PHE A 70 -12.07 -5.50 -3.32
CA PHE A 70 -11.92 -6.94 -3.43
C PHE A 70 -13.01 -7.55 -4.31
N GLU A 71 -14.27 -7.31 -3.97
CA GLU A 71 -15.42 -7.90 -4.67
C GLU A 71 -15.54 -7.43 -6.12
N ARG A 72 -15.26 -6.15 -6.40
CA ARG A 72 -15.47 -5.59 -7.75
C ARG A 72 -14.26 -5.67 -8.67
N VAL A 73 -13.05 -5.70 -8.12
CA VAL A 73 -11.81 -5.55 -8.88
C VAL A 73 -10.91 -6.76 -8.71
N LEU A 74 -10.55 -7.13 -7.49
CA LEU A 74 -9.56 -8.19 -7.25
C LEU A 74 -10.12 -9.58 -7.58
N LYS A 75 -11.25 -9.96 -6.97
CA LYS A 75 -11.85 -11.29 -7.07
C LYS A 75 -12.19 -11.68 -8.52
N PRO A 76 -12.83 -10.82 -9.35
CA PRO A 76 -13.12 -11.15 -10.75
C PRO A 76 -11.86 -11.27 -11.63
N ASN A 77 -10.75 -10.64 -11.22
CA ASN A 77 -9.50 -10.61 -11.96
C ASN A 77 -8.40 -11.48 -11.34
N SER A 78 -8.74 -12.39 -10.42
CA SER A 78 -7.80 -13.28 -9.71
C SER A 78 -6.91 -14.13 -10.64
N HIS A 79 -7.38 -14.41 -11.85
CA HIS A 79 -6.65 -15.12 -12.89
C HIS A 79 -5.56 -14.28 -13.60
N LYS A 80 -5.55 -12.95 -13.40
CA LYS A 80 -4.58 -12.03 -14.01
C LYS A 80 -3.38 -11.78 -13.10
N LEU A 81 -2.34 -11.16 -13.66
CA LEU A 81 -1.38 -10.40 -12.87
C LEU A 81 -2.09 -9.11 -12.42
N ILE A 82 -2.15 -8.87 -11.12
CA ILE A 82 -2.68 -7.65 -10.51
C ILE A 82 -1.51 -6.91 -9.88
N ILE A 83 -1.35 -5.63 -10.21
CA ILE A 83 -0.35 -4.72 -9.62
C ILE A 83 -1.10 -3.57 -8.96
N SER A 84 -0.95 -3.41 -7.65
CA SER A 84 -1.65 -2.38 -6.88
C SER A 84 -0.70 -1.36 -6.24
N ASP A 85 -1.03 -0.07 -6.37
CA ASP A 85 -0.45 0.98 -5.52
C ASP A 85 -1.13 0.90 -4.14
N ARG A 86 -0.40 0.39 -3.15
CA ARG A 86 -0.88 0.03 -1.81
C ARG A 86 -1.92 -1.10 -1.79
N SER A 87 -2.09 -1.70 -0.61
CA SER A 87 -3.09 -2.73 -0.29
C SER A 87 -3.21 -2.91 1.24
N VAL A 88 -3.61 -4.12 1.67
CA VAL A 88 -3.67 -4.60 3.05
C VAL A 88 -2.43 -4.29 3.88
N ILE A 89 -1.23 -4.31 3.28
CA ILE A 89 0.02 -4.05 4.00
C ILE A 89 0.04 -2.59 4.49
N SER A 90 -0.31 -1.61 3.63
CA SER A 90 -0.55 -0.23 4.07
C SER A 90 -1.59 -0.16 5.18
N GLY A 91 -2.75 -0.80 5.00
CA GLY A 91 -3.82 -0.79 6.01
C GLY A 91 -3.36 -1.27 7.38
N ILE A 92 -2.62 -2.38 7.44
CA ILE A 92 -2.09 -2.94 8.69
C ILE A 92 -0.98 -2.04 9.26
N ALA A 93 -0.03 -1.58 8.44
CA ALA A 93 1.09 -0.76 8.90
C ALA A 93 0.62 0.54 9.58
N TYR A 94 -0.34 1.24 8.98
CA TYR A 94 -0.93 2.45 9.56
C TYR A 94 -1.76 2.15 10.81
N ALA A 95 -2.58 1.11 10.80
CA ALA A 95 -3.45 0.79 11.92
C ALA A 95 -2.72 0.15 13.12
N SER A 96 -1.52 -0.42 12.91
CA SER A 96 -0.73 -1.10 13.95
C SER A 96 -0.24 -0.19 15.07
N VAL A 97 -0.35 1.14 14.90
CA VAL A 97 -0.12 2.13 15.96
C VAL A 97 -1.12 1.94 17.11
N HIS A 98 -2.32 1.44 16.83
CA HIS A 98 -3.43 1.36 17.77
C HIS A 98 -3.91 -0.06 18.06
N PHE A 99 -3.60 -1.02 17.19
CA PHE A 99 -4.15 -2.38 17.24
C PHE A 99 -3.07 -3.44 16.99
N SER A 100 -3.29 -4.66 17.51
CA SER A 100 -2.35 -5.76 17.30
C SER A 100 -2.38 -6.28 15.86
N LEU A 101 -1.26 -6.81 15.37
CA LEU A 101 -1.16 -7.35 14.01
C LEU A 101 -2.12 -8.52 13.78
N GLU A 102 -2.37 -9.35 14.80
CA GLU A 102 -3.30 -10.48 14.75
C GLU A 102 -4.74 -10.01 14.57
N SER A 103 -5.15 -8.96 15.31
CA SER A 103 -6.49 -8.39 15.19
C SER A 103 -6.70 -7.76 13.81
N LEU A 104 -5.67 -7.08 13.30
CA LEU A 104 -5.71 -6.47 11.96
C LEU A 104 -5.71 -7.52 10.86
N LEU A 105 -4.93 -8.60 11.01
CA LEU A 105 -4.95 -9.73 10.09
C LEU A 105 -6.34 -10.37 10.03
N PHE A 106 -6.95 -10.64 11.18
CA PHE A 106 -8.29 -11.22 11.27
C PHE A 106 -9.33 -10.39 10.51
N LEU A 107 -9.34 -9.07 10.71
CA LEU A 107 -10.27 -8.17 10.03
C LEU A 107 -10.03 -8.12 8.52
N ASN A 108 -8.78 -8.09 8.09
CA ASN A 108 -8.44 -8.07 6.67
C ASN A 108 -8.71 -9.42 5.98
N ASP A 109 -8.50 -10.52 6.68
CA ASP A 109 -8.78 -11.87 6.19
C ASP A 109 -10.28 -12.09 5.97
N PHE A 110 -11.10 -11.60 6.90
CA PHE A 110 -12.55 -11.56 6.74
C PHE A 110 -12.99 -10.81 5.48
N VAL A 111 -12.31 -9.70 5.14
CA VAL A 111 -12.63 -8.89 3.95
C VAL A 111 -12.09 -9.51 2.66
N LEU A 112 -10.92 -10.11 2.69
CA LEU A 112 -10.20 -10.58 1.49
C LEU A 112 -10.46 -12.05 1.15
N GLU A 113 -11.14 -12.82 2.01
CA GLU A 113 -11.38 -14.26 1.79
C GLU A 113 -10.09 -15.03 1.45
N ASP A 114 -9.02 -14.78 2.22
CA ASP A 114 -7.65 -15.32 2.01
C ASP A 114 -6.95 -14.87 0.70
N PHE A 115 -7.52 -13.92 -0.05
CA PHE A 115 -6.90 -13.33 -1.24
C PHE A 115 -5.85 -12.25 -0.90
N PHE A 116 -4.75 -12.67 -0.29
CA PHE A 116 -3.63 -11.79 0.07
C PHE A 116 -2.62 -11.61 -1.08
N PRO A 117 -1.87 -10.49 -1.12
CA PRO A 117 -0.74 -10.33 -2.02
C PRO A 117 0.25 -11.48 -1.88
N LYS A 118 0.79 -11.94 -3.01
CA LYS A 118 1.87 -12.93 -3.04
C LYS A 118 3.24 -12.27 -3.05
N LYS A 119 3.35 -11.09 -3.66
CA LYS A 119 4.58 -10.31 -3.71
C LYS A 119 4.36 -8.87 -3.26
N ALA A 120 5.32 -8.32 -2.52
CA ALA A 120 5.33 -6.91 -2.15
C ALA A 120 6.67 -6.25 -2.53
N VAL A 121 6.59 -5.11 -3.20
CA VAL A 121 7.72 -4.21 -3.45
C VAL A 121 7.64 -3.10 -2.41
N PHE A 122 8.55 -3.12 -1.44
CA PHE A 122 8.61 -2.10 -0.40
C PHE A 122 9.71 -1.08 -0.73
N LEU A 123 9.29 0.15 -1.01
CA LEU A 123 10.20 1.28 -1.23
C LEU A 123 10.33 2.07 0.07
N GLN A 124 11.55 2.16 0.59
CA GLN A 124 11.85 2.94 1.80
C GLN A 124 12.76 4.12 1.47
N ALA A 125 12.72 5.15 2.31
CA ALA A 125 13.61 6.29 2.23
C ALA A 125 13.96 6.80 3.62
N ASP A 126 15.08 7.49 3.73
CA ASP A 126 15.37 8.32 4.89
C ASP A 126 14.49 9.59 4.91
N GLU A 127 14.48 10.24 6.07
CA GLU A 127 13.71 11.46 6.29
C GLU A 127 14.14 12.59 5.35
N GLU A 128 15.43 12.71 5.05
CA GLU A 128 15.97 13.77 4.20
C GLU A 128 15.41 13.68 2.77
N VAL A 129 15.45 12.50 2.17
CA VAL A 129 14.92 12.23 0.83
C VAL A 129 13.41 12.47 0.80
N LEU A 130 12.67 12.03 1.82
CA LEU A 130 11.22 12.24 1.90
C LEU A 130 10.88 13.72 2.01
N ARG A 131 11.58 14.46 2.89
CA ARG A 131 11.41 15.91 3.03
C ARG A 131 11.59 16.59 1.69
N GLN A 132 12.69 16.33 0.99
CA GLN A 132 12.98 16.92 -0.33
C GLN A 132 11.88 16.64 -1.36
N ARG A 133 11.33 15.42 -1.39
CA ARG A 133 10.31 15.01 -2.37
C ARG A 133 8.88 15.43 -2.03
N LEU A 134 8.62 15.77 -0.78
CA LEU A 134 7.33 16.23 -0.28
C LEU A 134 7.26 17.76 -0.17
N VAL A 135 8.39 18.48 -0.30
CA VAL A 135 8.38 19.96 -0.34
C VAL A 135 7.43 20.46 -1.42
N GLY A 136 6.50 21.34 -1.04
CA GLY A 136 5.56 21.99 -1.96
C GLY A 136 4.39 21.12 -2.40
N LYS A 137 4.29 19.86 -1.92
CA LYS A 137 3.08 19.06 -2.05
C LYS A 137 2.12 19.41 -0.90
N GLY A 138 0.84 19.57 -1.23
CA GLY A 138 -0.19 19.70 -0.21
C GLY A 138 -0.25 18.41 0.59
N LEU A 139 0.02 18.49 1.90
CA LEU A 139 0.01 17.34 2.79
C LEU A 139 -1.42 16.89 3.04
N ASP A 140 -1.71 15.61 2.82
CA ASP A 140 -2.99 15.04 3.23
C ASP A 140 -3.08 14.93 4.77
N LYS A 141 -4.28 14.61 5.28
CA LYS A 141 -4.53 14.52 6.72
C LYS A 141 -3.62 13.56 7.48
N ILE A 142 -3.19 12.48 6.84
CA ILE A 142 -2.31 11.49 7.45
C ILE A 142 -0.89 12.07 7.50
N GLU A 143 -0.45 12.75 6.44
CA GLU A 143 0.87 13.39 6.38
C GLU A 143 1.03 14.58 7.33
N GLN A 144 -0.08 15.26 7.66
CA GLN A 144 -0.11 16.35 8.65
C GLN A 144 0.21 15.88 10.09
N ARG A 145 0.27 14.57 10.36
CA ARG A 145 0.66 14.01 11.67
C ARG A 145 2.17 14.14 11.96
N GLY A 146 2.98 14.54 10.97
CA GLY A 146 4.40 14.89 11.14
C GLY A 146 5.38 13.79 10.71
N PHE A 147 6.65 14.19 10.52
CA PHE A 147 7.70 13.31 9.99
C PHE A 147 8.11 12.18 10.94
N GLU A 148 8.12 12.42 12.26
CA GLU A 148 8.39 11.36 13.24
C GLU A 148 7.34 10.24 13.14
N TYR A 149 6.06 10.62 13.00
CA TYR A 149 4.98 9.66 12.74
C TYR A 149 5.22 8.90 11.43
N PHE A 150 5.59 9.58 10.34
CA PHE A 150 5.93 8.95 9.06
C PHE A 150 7.02 7.90 9.18
N MET A 151 8.14 8.25 9.82
CA MET A 151 9.25 7.31 10.00
C MET A 151 8.85 6.12 10.87
N ASN A 152 8.04 6.33 11.91
CA ASN A 152 7.46 5.23 12.68
C ASN A 152 6.56 4.31 11.84
N ILE A 153 5.77 4.87 10.92
CA ILE A 153 4.99 4.07 9.97
C ILE A 153 5.88 3.24 9.05
N GLN A 154 7.03 3.76 8.60
CA GLN A 154 7.99 2.98 7.81
C GLN A 154 8.50 1.75 8.57
N GLU A 155 8.75 1.88 9.87
CA GLU A 155 9.10 0.72 10.71
C GLU A 155 7.93 -0.25 10.88
N ASN A 156 6.69 0.27 10.95
CA ASN A 156 5.51 -0.57 10.99
C ASN A 156 5.27 -1.34 9.68
N PHE A 157 5.64 -0.77 8.53
CA PHE A 157 5.66 -1.50 7.26
C PHE A 157 6.60 -2.71 7.33
N LYS A 158 7.83 -2.52 7.82
CA LYS A 158 8.81 -3.62 7.96
C LYS A 158 8.26 -4.74 8.86
N LYS A 159 7.68 -4.39 10.01
CA LYS A 159 7.05 -5.36 10.92
C LYS A 159 5.90 -6.10 10.25
N THR A 160 5.05 -5.37 9.52
CA THR A 160 3.90 -5.93 8.80
C THR A 160 4.35 -6.90 7.69
N LEU A 161 5.38 -6.55 6.93
CA LEU A 161 5.94 -7.41 5.88
C LEU A 161 6.48 -8.72 6.44
N LEU A 162 7.25 -8.67 7.53
CA LEU A 162 7.75 -9.86 8.21
C LEU A 162 6.62 -10.73 8.76
N PHE A 163 5.65 -10.11 9.41
CA PHE A 163 4.48 -10.80 9.94
C PHE A 163 3.67 -11.49 8.83
N LEU A 164 3.39 -10.81 7.71
CA LEU A 164 2.66 -11.41 6.59
C LEU A 164 3.48 -12.44 5.80
N LYS A 165 4.81 -12.34 5.81
CA LYS A 165 5.69 -13.39 5.28
C LYS A 165 5.46 -14.70 6.04
N GLU A 166 5.38 -14.63 7.36
CA GLU A 166 5.13 -15.82 8.20
C GLU A 166 3.68 -16.30 8.13
N GLN A 167 2.70 -15.40 8.18
CA GLN A 167 1.28 -15.78 8.28
C GLN A 167 0.62 -16.11 6.94
N LYS A 168 1.09 -15.52 5.84
CA LYS A 168 0.45 -15.60 4.51
C LYS A 168 1.41 -15.96 3.38
N ASN A 169 2.64 -16.38 3.70
CA ASN A 169 3.69 -16.71 2.73
C ASN A 169 3.96 -15.57 1.73
N LEU A 170 3.93 -14.33 2.22
CA LEU A 170 4.28 -13.16 1.42
C LEU A 170 5.78 -13.14 1.08
N GLU A 171 6.09 -13.05 -0.20
CA GLU A 171 7.43 -12.69 -0.66
C GLU A 171 7.53 -11.17 -0.76
N PHE A 172 8.67 -10.60 -0.37
CA PHE A 172 8.88 -9.16 -0.54
C PHE A 172 10.32 -8.81 -0.79
N ILE A 173 10.52 -7.71 -1.50
CA ILE A 173 11.82 -7.05 -1.68
C ILE A 173 11.76 -5.65 -1.06
N THR A 174 12.82 -5.27 -0.36
CA THR A 174 13.00 -3.91 0.17
C THR A 174 14.01 -3.19 -0.70
N LEU A 175 13.66 -2.00 -1.16
CA LEU A 175 14.47 -1.19 -2.06
C LEU A 175 14.60 0.24 -1.52
N GLU A 176 15.80 0.81 -1.66
CA GLU A 176 16.08 2.18 -1.26
C GLU A 176 15.64 3.15 -2.35
N ALA A 177 14.69 4.02 -2.04
CA ALA A 177 14.12 4.96 -3.00
C ALA A 177 15.12 6.06 -3.44
N CYS A 178 16.28 6.17 -2.80
CA CYS A 178 17.37 7.05 -3.22
C CYS A 178 18.20 6.47 -4.39
N GLU A 179 18.04 5.19 -4.72
CA GLU A 179 18.72 4.58 -5.86
C GLU A 179 18.21 5.11 -7.20
N ASP A 180 19.00 4.86 -8.25
CA ASP A 180 18.63 5.21 -9.62
C ASP A 180 17.29 4.58 -10.02
N LYS A 181 16.44 5.40 -10.64
CA LYS A 181 15.08 5.04 -11.05
C LYS A 181 15.05 3.81 -11.96
N LEU A 182 15.97 3.71 -12.92
CA LEU A 182 16.00 2.60 -13.90
C LEU A 182 16.60 1.35 -13.28
N LYS A 183 17.57 1.49 -12.37
CA LYS A 183 18.07 0.37 -11.56
C LYS A 183 16.95 -0.25 -10.73
N LEU A 184 16.18 0.58 -10.00
CA LEU A 184 15.01 0.13 -9.23
C LEU A 184 14.00 -0.59 -10.13
N HIS A 185 13.65 0.01 -11.27
CA HIS A 185 12.72 -0.56 -12.23
C HIS A 185 13.14 -1.96 -12.70
N LYS A 186 14.42 -2.13 -13.02
CA LYS A 186 14.97 -3.43 -13.43
C LYS A 186 14.82 -4.48 -12.33
N LEU A 187 15.21 -4.16 -11.10
CA LEU A 187 15.11 -5.08 -9.96
C LEU A 187 13.66 -5.48 -9.67
N ILE A 188 12.74 -4.51 -9.74
CA ILE A 188 11.32 -4.72 -9.52
C ILE A 188 10.75 -5.67 -10.58
N LYS A 189 11.11 -5.48 -11.84
CA LYS A 189 10.67 -6.33 -12.94
C LYS A 189 11.19 -7.77 -12.79
N GLU A 190 12.45 -7.95 -12.42
CA GLU A 190 13.04 -9.26 -12.16
C GLU A 190 12.26 -9.95 -11.03
N PHE A 191 12.07 -9.26 -9.89
CA PHE A 191 11.30 -9.77 -8.76
C PHE A 191 9.85 -10.14 -9.10
N ILE A 192 9.18 -9.42 -10.00
CA ILE A 192 7.81 -9.76 -10.43
C ILE A 192 7.77 -11.02 -11.31
N ASN A 193 8.81 -11.27 -12.11
CA ASN A 193 8.83 -12.39 -13.05
C ASN A 193 9.38 -13.70 -12.48
N ASP A 194 10.18 -13.62 -11.41
CA ASP A 194 10.63 -14.80 -10.64
C ASP A 194 9.45 -15.59 -10.05
#